data_AF-A0A0Q9U692-F1
#
_entry.id   AF-A0A0Q9U692-F1
#
_cell.length_a   1.000
_cell.length_b   1.000
_cell.length_c   1.000
_cell.angle_alpha   90.00
_cell.angle_beta   90.00
_cell.angle_gamma   90.00
#
_symmetry.space_group_name_H-M   'P 1'
#
loop_
_entity.id
_entity.type
_entity.pdbx_description
1 polymer ?
#
loop_
_entity_poly.entity_id
_entity_poly.type
_entity_poly.pdbx_seq_one_letter_code
_entity_poly.pdbx_strand_id
1 'polypeptide(L)'
;MTGEPETPWTAPDVERPGGSLVAPEAQMLPEMLAWHRSTLLSKCSGLTGEQLVERSVVVESGGDPFSLRFVYLHLIGEYARHNGHADLVRERVDGATGA
;
A
#
# COMPACT_ATOMS: atom_id res chain seq x y z
N MET A 1 -26.40 -32.38 0.10
CA MET A 1 -26.03 -31.10 -0.52
C MET A 1 -24.60 -30.79 -0.10
N THR A 2 -23.64 -31.42 -0.76
CA THR A 2 -22.21 -31.14 -0.55
C THR A 2 -21.89 -29.88 -1.32
N GLY A 3 -21.70 -28.76 -0.62
CA GLY A 3 -21.20 -27.53 -1.23
C GLY A 3 -19.82 -27.80 -1.81
N GLU A 4 -19.55 -27.30 -3.02
CA GLU A 4 -18.20 -27.33 -3.58
C GLU A 4 -17.24 -26.60 -2.64
N PRO A 5 -16.00 -27.06 -2.47
CA PRO A 5 -15.03 -26.37 -1.64
C PRO A 5 -14.79 -24.97 -2.22
N GLU A 6 -15.10 -23.93 -1.44
CA GLU A 6 -14.80 -22.56 -1.83
C GLU A 6 -13.29 -22.43 -2.00
N THR A 7 -12.85 -22.06 -3.20
CA THR A 7 -11.43 -21.83 -3.45
C THR A 7 -11.06 -20.50 -2.78
N PRO A 8 -10.14 -20.50 -1.80
CA PRO A 8 -9.80 -19.27 -1.08
C PRO A 8 -9.17 -18.26 -2.05
N TRP A 9 -9.51 -16.98 -1.86
CA TRP A 9 -8.92 -15.91 -2.66
C TRP A 9 -7.40 -15.86 -2.46
N THR A 10 -6.67 -15.87 -3.58
CA THR A 10 -5.22 -15.71 -3.62
C THR A 10 -4.90 -14.34 -4.23
N ALA A 11 -3.97 -13.62 -3.63
CA ALA A 11 -3.54 -12.33 -4.16
C ALA A 11 -2.95 -12.50 -5.57
N PRO A 12 -3.42 -11.71 -6.56
CA PRO A 12 -2.98 -11.84 -7.93
C PRO A 12 -1.54 -11.34 -8.09
N ASP A 13 -0.84 -11.92 -9.05
CA ASP A 13 0.38 -11.32 -9.58
C ASP A 13 0.06 -9.94 -10.17
N VAL A 14 0.95 -8.99 -9.91
CA VAL A 14 0.86 -7.65 -10.46
C VAL A 14 2.19 -7.25 -11.06
N GLU A 15 2.16 -6.68 -12.24
CA GLU A 15 3.31 -6.00 -12.79
C GLU A 15 3.40 -4.61 -12.17
N ARG A 16 4.52 -4.33 -11.51
CA ARG A 16 4.69 -3.05 -10.84
C ARG A 16 5.00 -1.98 -11.89
N PRO A 17 4.16 -0.94 -12.01
CA PRO A 17 4.43 0.14 -12.95
C PRO A 17 5.73 0.84 -12.56
N GLY A 18 6.46 1.34 -13.56
CA GLY A 18 7.49 2.34 -13.31
C GLY A 18 6.89 3.62 -12.75
N GLY A 19 7.73 4.44 -12.12
CA GLY A 19 7.38 5.80 -11.77
C GLY A 19 8.56 6.71 -12.09
N SER A 20 8.27 7.96 -12.42
CA SER A 20 9.31 8.97 -12.63
C SER A 20 9.52 9.79 -11.37
N LEU A 21 10.76 9.81 -10.87
CA LEU A 21 11.17 10.71 -9.76
C LEU A 21 11.49 12.13 -10.25
N VAL A 22 11.39 12.38 -11.55
CA VAL A 22 11.76 13.64 -12.20
C VAL A 22 10.65 14.19 -13.10
N ALA A 23 9.46 13.60 -13.05
CA ALA A 23 8.29 14.10 -13.76
C ALA A 23 7.72 15.35 -13.05
N PRO A 24 6.93 16.17 -13.76
CA PRO A 24 6.11 17.19 -13.11
C PRO A 24 5.27 16.59 -11.99
N GLU A 25 5.10 17.32 -10.89
CA GLU A 25 4.45 16.84 -9.66
C GLU A 25 3.05 16.24 -9.91
N ALA A 26 2.25 16.89 -10.76
CA ALA A 26 0.92 16.44 -11.15
C ALA A 26 0.91 15.04 -11.81
N GLN A 27 2.02 14.64 -12.43
CA GLN A 27 2.19 13.32 -13.04
C GLN A 27 2.86 12.35 -12.06
N MET A 28 3.83 12.82 -11.28
CA MET A 28 4.58 12.02 -10.30
C MET A 28 3.69 11.48 -9.17
N LEU A 29 2.73 12.26 -8.65
CA LEU A 29 1.89 11.85 -7.53
C LEU A 29 1.00 10.62 -7.85
N PRO A 30 0.20 10.60 -8.93
CA PRO A 30 -0.57 9.41 -9.31
C PRO A 30 0.31 8.19 -9.62
N GLU A 31 1.45 8.38 -10.27
CA GLU A 31 2.41 7.30 -10.58
C GLU A 31 3.00 6.69 -9.31
N MET A 32 3.37 7.51 -8.34
CA MET A 32 3.93 7.04 -7.08
C MET A 32 2.87 6.29 -6.25
N LEU A 33 1.62 6.76 -6.24
CA LEU A 33 0.50 6.02 -5.62
C LEU A 33 0.27 4.66 -6.30
N ALA A 34 0.29 4.62 -7.64
CA ALA A 34 0.15 3.37 -8.39
C ALA A 34 1.31 2.39 -8.11
N TRP A 35 2.54 2.91 -8.01
CA TRP A 35 3.72 2.15 -7.64
C TRP A 35 3.63 1.56 -6.22
N HIS A 36 3.17 2.36 -5.24
CA HIS A 36 2.99 1.90 -3.87
C HIS A 36 1.90 0.82 -3.75
N ARG A 37 0.75 1.02 -4.40
CA ARG A 37 -0.34 0.02 -4.46
C ARG A 37 0.12 -1.29 -5.09
N SER A 38 0.87 -1.21 -6.19
CA SER A 38 1.38 -2.39 -6.89
C SER A 38 2.52 -3.06 -6.13
N THR A 39 3.32 -2.30 -5.37
CA THR A 39 4.33 -2.87 -4.48
C THR A 39 3.69 -3.70 -3.36
N LEU A 40 2.59 -3.23 -2.78
CA LEU A 40 1.82 -4.02 -1.81
C LEU A 40 1.35 -5.33 -2.43
N LEU A 41 0.64 -5.26 -3.56
CA LEU A 41 0.11 -6.44 -4.23
C LEU A 41 1.22 -7.41 -4.67
N SER A 42 2.34 -6.90 -5.18
CA SER A 42 3.52 -7.71 -5.55
C SER A 42 4.11 -8.46 -4.35
N LYS A 43 4.11 -7.85 -3.16
CA LYS A 43 4.57 -8.49 -1.93
C LYS A 43 3.59 -9.49 -1.35
N CYS A 44 2.31 -9.32 -1.66
CA CYS A 44 1.25 -10.25 -1.29
C CYS A 44 1.05 -11.39 -2.30
N SER A 45 1.62 -11.30 -3.51
CA SER A 45 1.33 -12.23 -4.60
C SER A 45 1.52 -13.70 -4.20
N GLY A 46 0.55 -14.53 -4.58
CA GLY A 46 0.56 -15.96 -4.29
C GLY A 46 0.13 -16.33 -2.86
N LEU A 47 -0.09 -15.36 -1.98
CA LEU A 47 -0.60 -15.61 -0.62
C LEU A 47 -2.13 -15.68 -0.62
N THR A 48 -2.67 -16.62 0.16
CA THR A 48 -4.10 -16.66 0.49
C THR A 48 -4.46 -15.55 1.48
N GLY A 49 -5.75 -15.21 1.55
CA GLY A 49 -6.26 -14.28 2.58
C GLY A 49 -5.88 -14.69 4.02
N GLU A 50 -5.81 -15.98 4.30
CA GLU A 50 -5.44 -16.53 5.60
C GLU A 50 -3.94 -16.33 5.89
N GLN A 51 -3.06 -16.60 4.92
CA GLN A 51 -1.62 -16.36 5.06
C GLN A 51 -1.28 -14.88 5.24
N LEU A 52 -2.09 -13.98 4.68
CA LEU A 52 -1.91 -12.53 4.85
C LEU A 52 -2.19 -12.04 6.28
N VAL A 53 -3.01 -12.77 7.05
CA VAL A 53 -3.29 -12.43 8.45
C VAL A 53 -2.36 -13.13 9.44
N GLU A 54 -1.57 -14.11 8.98
CA GLU A 54 -0.53 -14.73 9.80
C GLU A 54 0.55 -13.71 10.21
N ARG A 55 0.99 -13.83 11.46
CA ARG A 55 1.99 -12.96 12.08
C ARG A 55 3.36 -13.27 11.48
N SER A 56 3.89 -12.33 10.70
CA SER A 56 5.03 -12.55 9.81
C SER A 56 6.38 -12.07 10.34
N VAL A 57 6.40 -11.19 11.35
CA VAL A 57 7.67 -10.61 11.87
C VAL A 57 7.64 -10.51 13.38
N VAL A 58 8.55 -11.20 14.07
CA VAL A 58 8.76 -11.04 15.51
C VAL A 58 9.44 -9.69 15.76
N VAL A 59 8.88 -8.88 16.66
CA VAL A 59 9.47 -7.58 17.03
C VAL A 59 10.61 -7.83 18.02
N GLU A 60 11.84 -7.47 17.68
CA GLU A 60 13.02 -7.69 18.55
C GLU A 60 12.89 -7.05 19.95
N SER A 61 12.01 -6.05 20.10
CA SER A 61 11.73 -5.37 21.37
C SER A 61 10.72 -6.11 22.29
N GLY A 62 10.35 -7.36 22.00
CA GLY A 62 9.43 -8.13 22.84
C GLY A 62 7.95 -7.74 22.73
N GLY A 63 7.59 -6.99 21.68
CA GLY A 63 6.21 -6.67 21.33
C GLY A 63 5.54 -7.77 20.53
N ASP A 64 4.21 -7.69 20.40
CA ASP A 64 3.45 -8.60 19.55
C ASP A 64 3.92 -8.50 18.09
N PRO A 65 4.16 -9.63 17.39
CA PRO A 65 4.48 -9.65 15.98
C PRO A 65 3.43 -8.91 15.15
N PHE A 66 3.87 -8.12 14.18
CA PHE A 66 2.99 -7.53 13.18
C PHE A 66 2.82 -8.49 11.99
N SER A 67 1.60 -8.61 11.47
CA SER A 67 1.38 -9.25 10.17
C SER A 67 1.84 -8.33 9.04
N LEU A 68 2.20 -8.89 7.88
CA LEU A 68 2.54 -8.12 6.68
C LEU A 68 1.40 -7.16 6.34
N ARG A 69 0.16 -7.63 6.47
CA ARG A 69 -1.03 -6.79 6.29
C ARG A 69 -1.02 -5.56 7.20
N PHE A 70 -0.67 -5.68 8.47
CA PHE A 70 -0.58 -4.55 9.38
C PHE A 70 0.53 -3.57 8.94
N VAL A 71 1.73 -4.07 8.72
CA VAL A 71 2.89 -3.23 8.35
C VAL A 71 2.61 -2.44 7.08
N TYR A 72 2.02 -3.06 6.07
CA TYR A 72 1.72 -2.40 4.81
C TYR A 72 0.54 -1.43 4.89
N LEU A 73 -0.55 -1.76 5.60
CA LEU A 73 -1.64 -0.81 5.82
C LEU A 73 -1.16 0.43 6.59
N HIS A 74 -0.27 0.22 7.56
CA HIS A 74 0.35 1.32 8.29
C HIS A 74 1.18 2.22 7.37
N LEU A 75 2.02 1.64 6.50
CA LEU A 75 2.82 2.40 5.53
C LEU A 75 1.95 3.21 4.56
N ILE A 76 0.85 2.63 4.05
CA ILE A 76 -0.09 3.35 3.18
C ILE A 76 -0.76 4.51 3.92
N GLY A 77 -1.20 4.27 5.16
CA GLY A 77 -1.82 5.31 6.00
C GLY A 77 -0.87 6.46 6.30
N GLU A 78 0.36 6.15 6.68
CA GLU A 78 1.40 7.16 6.94
C GLU A 78 1.77 7.94 5.67
N TYR A 79 1.79 7.28 4.51
CA TYR A 79 2.05 7.95 3.24
C TYR A 79 0.90 8.89 2.84
N ALA A 80 -0.35 8.44 2.95
CA ALA A 80 -1.52 9.29 2.71
C ALA A 80 -1.55 10.51 3.64
N ARG A 81 -1.15 10.33 4.91
CA ARG A 81 -1.01 11.41 5.89
C ARG A 81 0.03 12.44 5.46
N HIS A 82 1.18 12.01 4.99
CA HIS A 82 2.22 12.92 4.49
C HIS A 82 1.80 13.66 3.22
N ASN A 83 1.12 13.00 2.30
CA ASN A 83 0.60 13.65 1.09
C ASN A 83 -0.44 14.71 1.44
N GLY A 84 -1.33 14.45 2.40
CA GLY A 84 -2.28 15.46 2.89
C GLY A 84 -1.57 16.67 3.51
N HIS A 85 -0.48 16.47 4.25
CA HIS A 85 0.30 17.59 4.78
C HIS A 85 1.01 18.39 3.68
N ALA A 86 1.56 17.71 2.66
CA ALA A 86 2.19 18.35 1.53
C ALA A 86 1.18 19.19 0.73
N ASP A 87 -0.04 18.67 0.53
CA ASP A 87 -1.13 19.38 -0.14
C ASP A 87 -1.49 20.67 0.60
N LEU A 88 -1.65 20.64 1.94
CA LEU A 88 -1.90 21.85 2.72
C LEU A 88 -0.81 22.93 2.58
N VAL A 89 0.46 22.53 2.48
CA VAL A 89 1.57 23.46 2.25
C VAL A 89 1.50 24.03 0.83
N ARG A 90 1.22 23.19 -0.17
CA ARG A 90 1.02 23.60 -1.56
C ARG A 90 -0.14 24.60 -1.67
N GLU A 91 -1.33 24.28 -1.13
CA GLU A 91 -2.51 25.15 -1.11
C GLU A 91 -2.20 26.53 -0.53
N ARG A 92 -1.35 26.58 0.51
CA ARG A 92 -0.97 27.84 1.14
C ARG A 92 -0.08 28.71 0.25
N VAL A 93 0.77 28.08 -0.56
CA VAL A 93 1.73 28.73 -1.46
C VAL A 93 1.07 29.22 -2.74
N ASP A 94 0.23 28.39 -3.37
CA ASP A 94 -0.37 28.69 -4.68
C ASP A 94 -1.82 29.23 -4.62
N GLY A 95 -2.49 29.09 -3.47
CA GLY A 95 -3.86 29.55 -3.26
C GLY A 95 -4.95 28.67 -3.90
N ALA A 96 -4.58 27.54 -4.52
CA ALA A 96 -5.52 26.60 -5.14
C ALA A 96 -5.85 25.45 -4.19
N THR A 97 -7.14 25.15 -3.98
CA THR A 97 -7.62 24.07 -3.09
C THR A 97 -7.78 22.75 -3.82
N GLY A 98 -7.32 21.65 -3.21
CA GLY A 98 -7.43 20.28 -3.73
C GLY A 98 -6.45 19.95 -4.88
N ALA A 99 -6.32 18.64 -5.14
CA ALA A 99 -5.50 18.04 -6.19
C ALA A 99 -6.35 17.37 -7.28
#